data_AF-A0AAD0QC43-F1
#
_entry.id   AF-A0AAD0QC43-F1
#
_cell.length_a   1.000
_cell.length_b   1.000
_cell.length_c   1.000
_cell.angle_alpha   90.00
_cell.angle_beta   90.00
_cell.angle_gamma   90.00
#
_symmetry.space_group_name_H-M   'P 1'
#
loop_
_entity.id
_entity.type
_entity.pdbx_description
1 polymer ?
#
loop_
_entity_poly.entity_id
_entity_poly.type
_entity_poly.pdbx_seq_one_letter_code
_entity_poly.pdbx_strand_id
1 'polypeptide(L)'
;MPATGPSTVGAVTAVAYACDRCTHTWTRPVEDDLVVHDIVRVDLPEATLYGEAWQVEEDRVLVRGPGGTLRWVERWRVIIH
;
A
#
# COMPACT_ATOMS: atom_id res chain seq x y z
N MET A 1 -18.81 21.46 -25.03
CA MET A 1 -18.23 20.22 -24.47
C MET A 1 -16.87 20.56 -23.90
N PRO A 2 -16.60 20.45 -22.60
CA PRO A 2 -15.24 20.41 -22.11
C PRO A 2 -14.80 18.96 -21.96
N ALA A 3 -13.70 18.60 -22.63
CA ALA A 3 -12.94 17.41 -22.34
C ALA A 3 -12.22 17.62 -21.01
N THR A 4 -12.61 16.87 -19.98
CA THR A 4 -11.83 16.77 -18.74
C THR A 4 -10.82 15.67 -18.96
N GLY A 5 -9.57 16.04 -19.23
CA GLY A 5 -8.46 15.09 -19.20
C GLY A 5 -8.39 14.43 -17.82
N PRO A 6 -7.94 13.16 -17.72
CA PRO A 6 -7.79 12.52 -16.41
C PRO A 6 -6.81 13.36 -15.60
N SER A 7 -7.31 13.98 -14.52
CA SER A 7 -6.45 14.54 -13.50
C SER A 7 -5.56 13.40 -13.00
N THR A 8 -4.25 13.52 -13.19
CA THR A 8 -3.25 12.64 -12.57
C THR A 8 -3.23 12.92 -11.07
N VAL A 9 -4.29 12.53 -10.38
CA VAL A 9 -4.22 12.10 -8.99
C VAL A 9 -3.60 10.72 -9.08
N GLY A 10 -2.47 10.52 -8.42
CA GLY A 10 -1.76 9.25 -8.40
C GLY A 10 -2.71 8.07 -8.28
N ALA A 11 -2.52 7.09 -9.14
CA ALA A 11 -3.56 6.13 -9.52
C ALA A 11 -3.87 5.16 -8.37
N VAL A 12 -4.66 5.56 -7.38
CA VAL A 12 -5.02 4.72 -6.24
C VAL A 12 -5.66 3.41 -6.74
N THR A 13 -4.91 2.32 -6.66
CA THR A 13 -5.40 0.97 -6.97
C THR A 13 -6.10 0.44 -5.72
N ALA A 14 -7.25 -0.23 -5.82
CA ALA A 14 -7.98 -0.71 -4.66
C ALA A 14 -7.93 -2.24 -4.56
N VAL A 15 -7.62 -2.78 -3.38
CA VAL A 15 -7.73 -4.22 -3.12
C VAL A 15 -9.10 -4.52 -2.51
N ALA A 16 -9.83 -5.44 -3.13
CA ALA A 16 -11.14 -5.90 -2.67
C ALA A 16 -10.99 -7.15 -1.81
N TYR A 17 -11.56 -7.10 -0.62
CA TYR A 17 -11.75 -8.24 0.26
C TYR A 17 -13.23 -8.65 0.24
N ALA A 18 -13.52 -9.86 -0.23
CA ALA A 18 -14.86 -10.44 -0.19
C ALA A 18 -14.93 -11.46 0.96
N CYS A 19 -15.94 -11.34 1.81
CA CYS A 19 -16.26 -12.34 2.82
C CYS A 19 -17.39 -13.23 2.32
N ASP A 20 -17.06 -14.47 1.93
CA ASP A 20 -18.06 -15.44 1.45
C ASP A 20 -19.14 -15.77 2.48
N ARG A 21 -18.84 -15.64 3.78
CA ARG A 21 -19.81 -15.93 4.86
C ARG A 21 -20.81 -14.80 5.12
N CYS A 22 -20.46 -13.57 4.76
CA CYS A 22 -21.24 -12.39 5.10
C CYS A 22 -21.67 -11.58 3.88
N THR A 23 -21.27 -11.99 2.67
CA THR A 23 -21.59 -11.35 1.38
C THR A 23 -21.22 -9.86 1.34
N HIS A 24 -20.30 -9.45 2.21
CA HIS A 24 -19.79 -8.09 2.25
C HIS A 24 -18.45 -8.03 1.52
N THR A 25 -18.29 -6.97 0.73
CA THR A 25 -17.05 -6.63 0.05
C THR A 25 -16.54 -5.31 0.62
N TRP A 26 -15.28 -5.29 1.04
CA TRP A 26 -14.58 -4.09 1.48
C TRP A 26 -13.45 -3.79 0.51
N THR A 27 -13.32 -2.52 0.11
CA THR A 27 -12.23 -2.06 -0.74
C THR A 27 -11.29 -1.19 0.07
N ARG A 28 -10.00 -1.54 0.10
CA ARG A 28 -8.97 -0.69 0.70
C ARG A 28 -8.20 0.03 -0.42
N PRO A 29 -8.16 1.37 -0.42
CA PRO A 29 -7.30 2.11 -1.35
C PRO A 29 -5.83 1.77 -1.07
N VAL A 30 -5.07 1.57 -2.14
CA VAL A 30 -3.63 1.35 -2.14
C VAL A 30 -2.99 2.53 -2.84
N GLU A 31 -2.07 3.18 -2.15
CA GLU A 31 -1.30 4.30 -2.73
C GLU A 31 -0.37 3.77 -3.83
N ASP A 32 -0.56 4.29 -5.05
CA ASP A 32 0.24 3.90 -6.21
C ASP A 32 1.50 4.76 -6.37
N ASP A 33 1.53 5.92 -5.70
CA ASP A 33 2.65 6.86 -5.68
C ASP A 33 3.79 6.49 -4.73
N LEU A 34 3.75 5.29 -4.14
CA LEU A 34 4.80 4.82 -3.24
C LEU A 34 6.15 4.78 -3.97
N VAL A 35 7.11 5.56 -3.48
CA VAL A 35 8.48 5.59 -4.01
C VAL A 35 9.50 5.01 -3.02
N VAL A 36 10.62 4.55 -3.57
CA VAL A 36 11.76 4.13 -2.75
C VAL A 36 12.23 5.33 -1.92
N HIS A 37 12.52 5.09 -0.65
CA HIS A 37 12.83 6.03 0.42
C HIS A 37 11.65 6.73 1.11
N ASP A 38 10.40 6.40 0.75
CA ASP A 38 9.25 6.88 1.51
C ASP A 38 9.19 6.28 2.91
N ILE A 39 8.76 7.09 3.88
CA ILE A 39 8.48 6.63 5.23
C ILE A 39 7.10 5.98 5.23
N VAL A 40 7.07 4.72 5.63
CA VAL A 40 5.87 3.91 5.56
C VAL A 40 5.53 3.27 6.90
N ARG A 41 4.23 3.15 7.12
CA ARG A 41 3.65 2.28 8.15
C ARG A 41 3.01 1.07 7.49
N VAL A 42 3.35 -0.10 7.99
CA VAL A 42 2.78 -1.37 7.54
C VAL A 42 1.96 -1.97 8.67
N ASP A 43 0.68 -2.17 8.43
CA ASP A 43 -0.20 -2.85 9.38
C ASP A 43 -0.17 -4.37 9.13
N LEU A 44 0.64 -5.12 9.91
CA LEU A 44 0.65 -6.59 9.91
C LEU A 44 -0.32 -7.12 10.98
N PRO A 45 -0.87 -8.34 10.82
CA PRO A 45 -1.79 -8.93 11.78
C PRO A 45 -1.16 -9.14 13.16
N GLU A 46 0.16 -9.30 13.22
CA GLU A 46 0.89 -9.53 14.47
C GLU A 46 1.41 -8.22 15.10
N ALA A 47 1.70 -7.20 14.29
CA ALA A 47 2.29 -5.94 14.73
C ALA A 47 2.24 -4.85 13.64
N THR A 48 2.31 -3.58 14.04
CA THR A 48 2.58 -2.49 13.09
C THR A 48 4.09 -2.30 12.92
N LEU A 49 4.56 -2.31 11.68
CA LEU A 49 5.95 -2.05 11.33
C LEU A 49 6.08 -0.63 10.76
N TYR A 50 7.01 0.14 11.31
CA TYR A 50 7.39 1.45 10.77
C TYR A 50 8.75 1.32 10.12
N GLY A 51 8.92 1.90 8.94
CA GLY A 51 10.18 1.79 8.22
C GLY A 51 10.20 2.63 6.96
N GLU A 52 11.22 2.39 6.16
CA GLU A 52 11.45 3.07 4.89
C GLU A 52 11.23 2.08 3.75
N ALA A 53 10.52 2.50 2.70
CA ALA A 53 10.36 1.69 1.49
C ALA A 53 11.70 1.58 0.76
N TRP A 54 12.23 0.36 0.65
CA TRP A 54 13.53 0.09 0.01
C TRP A 54 13.39 -0.46 -1.41
N GLN A 55 12.28 -1.14 -1.69
CA GLN A 55 11.96 -1.63 -3.02
C GLN A 55 10.45 -1.70 -3.15
N VAL A 56 9.93 -1.32 -4.32
CA VAL A 56 8.50 -1.35 -4.62
C VAL A 56 8.30 -2.25 -5.84
N GLU A 57 7.52 -3.31 -5.66
CA GLU A 57 6.95 -4.12 -6.75
C GLU A 57 5.45 -3.82 -6.88
N GLU A 58 4.82 -4.39 -7.91
CA GLU A 58 3.40 -4.19 -8.20
C GLU A 58 2.51 -4.61 -7.01
N ASP A 59 2.81 -5.76 -6.38
CA ASP A 59 1.98 -6.36 -5.32
C ASP A 59 2.63 -6.32 -3.93
N ARG A 60 3.93 -6.02 -3.83
CA ARG A 60 4.69 -6.05 -2.57
C ARG A 60 5.75 -4.98 -2.47
N VAL A 61 6.11 -4.64 -1.25
CA VAL A 61 7.08 -3.60 -0.91
C VAL A 61 8.09 -4.19 0.05
N LEU A 62 9.37 -3.98 -0.21
CA LEU A 62 10.44 -4.27 0.73
C LEU A 62 10.57 -3.08 1.65
N VAL A 63 10.31 -3.28 2.94
CA VAL A 63 10.42 -2.22 3.95
C VAL A 63 11.63 -2.50 4.83
N ARG A 64 12.44 -1.48 5.04
CA ARG A 64 13.54 -1.48 6.00
C ARG A 64 13.03 -0.98 7.34
N GLY A 65 12.86 -1.90 8.27
CA GLY A 65 12.48 -1.60 9.65
C GLY A 65 13.65 -1.12 10.52
N PRO A 66 13.35 -0.75 11.78
CA PRO A 66 14.35 -0.33 12.75
C PRO A 66 15.40 -1.42 12.97
N GLY A 67 16.67 -1.03 13.06
CA GLY A 67 17.80 -1.97 13.16
C GLY A 67 18.27 -2.53 11.80
N GLY A 68 17.73 -2.04 10.69
CA GLY A 68 18.16 -2.43 9.34
C GLY A 68 17.56 -3.75 8.85
N THR A 69 16.56 -4.28 9.55
CA THR A 69 15.82 -5.48 9.12
C THR A 69 15.04 -5.19 7.84
N LEU A 70 15.24 -5.99 6.80
CA LEU A 70 14.48 -5.90 5.56
C LEU A 70 13.34 -6.92 5.59
N ARG A 71 12.12 -6.48 5.28
CA ARG A 71 10.94 -7.36 5.23
C ARG A 71 10.04 -7.02 4.05
N TRP A 72 9.72 -8.05 3.26
CA TRP A 72 8.69 -7.95 2.24
C TRP A 72 7.30 -7.91 2.89
N VAL A 73 6.49 -6.95 2.46
CA VAL A 73 5.13 -6.75 2.92
C VAL A 73 4.22 -6.52 1.72
N GLU A 74 2.95 -6.87 1.86
CA GLU A 74 1.99 -6.65 0.78
C GLU A 74 1.71 -5.16 0.61
N ARG A 75 1.70 -4.66 -0.64
CA ARG A 75 1.58 -3.24 -0.94
C ARG A 75 0.30 -2.61 -0.36
N TRP A 76 -0.79 -3.38 -0.35
CA TRP A 76 -2.09 -2.93 0.19
C TRP A 76 -2.13 -2.72 1.71
N ARG A 77 -1.08 -3.13 2.43
CA ARG A 77 -0.92 -2.90 3.88
C ARG A 77 -0.02 -1.72 4.20
N VAL A 78 0.60 -1.12 3.19
CA VAL A 78 1.51 0.01 3.32
C VAL A 78 0.70 1.30 3.32
N ILE A 79 1.04 2.21 4.22
CA ILE A 79 0.47 3.54 4.36
C ILE A 79 1.64 4.52 4.34
N ILE A 80 1.58 5.52 3.46
CA ILE A 80 2.63 6.55 3.33
C ILE A 80 2.36 7.66 4.36
N HIS A 81 3.44 8.22 4.93
CA HIS A 81 3.38 9.28 5.95
C HIS A 81 4.16 10.54 5.55
#